data_AF-A0A845TZN3-F1
#
_entry.id   AF-A0A845TZN3-F1
#
_cell.length_a   1.000
_cell.length_b   1.000
_cell.length_c   1.000
_cell.angle_alpha   90.00
_cell.angle_beta   90.00
_cell.angle_gamma   90.00
#
_symmetry.space_group_name_H-M   'P 1'
#
loop_
_entity.id
_entity.type
_entity.pdbx_description
1 polymer ?
#
loop_
_entity_poly.entity_id
_entity_poly.type
_entity_poly.pdbx_seq_one_letter_code
_entity_poly.pdbx_strand_id
1 'polypeptide(L)' 'MPRKKRAKSKLGKDKRRKHRHWQVTVFYNDGERFARVYIDRDKAQRFAGRQKRSPVVRSARILEVN' A
#
# COMPACT_ATOMS: atom_id res chain seq x y z
N MET A 1 -50.99 4.21 -12.26
CA MET A 1 -49.75 4.54 -11.53
C MET A 1 -48.55 3.97 -12.29
N PRO A 2 -47.79 4.75 -13.06
CA PRO A 2 -46.67 4.19 -13.81
C PRO A 2 -45.49 3.89 -12.88
N ARG A 3 -44.96 2.66 -12.99
CA ARG A 3 -43.89 2.10 -12.14
C ARG A 3 -42.59 2.92 -12.28
N LYS A 4 -42.08 3.40 -11.13
CA LYS A 4 -40.80 4.10 -10.98
C LYS A 4 -39.68 3.30 -11.65
N LYS A 5 -39.10 3.84 -12.72
CA LYS A 5 -37.96 3.21 -13.43
C LYS A 5 -36.86 2.93 -12.40
N ARG A 6 -36.53 1.65 -12.18
CA ARG A 6 -35.39 1.25 -11.37
C ARG A 6 -34.14 1.86 -12.00
N ALA A 7 -33.49 2.78 -11.30
CA ALA A 7 -32.26 3.39 -11.74
C ALA A 7 -31.25 2.26 -12.01
N LYS A 8 -30.77 2.14 -13.26
CA LYS A 8 -29.61 1.30 -13.56
C LYS A 8 -28.50 1.78 -12.66
N SER A 9 -28.01 0.94 -11.75
CA SER A 9 -26.91 1.33 -10.88
C SER A 9 -25.73 1.73 -11.77
N LYS A 10 -25.08 2.84 -11.45
CA LYS A 10 -23.87 3.31 -12.14
C LYS A 10 -22.65 2.42 -11.82
N LEU A 11 -22.82 1.09 -11.82
CA LEU A 11 -21.76 0.10 -11.64
C LEU A 11 -20.80 0.02 -12.85
N GLY A 12 -21.01 0.82 -13.90
CA GLY A 12 -20.04 1.01 -14.99
C GLY A 12 -18.83 1.89 -14.64
N LYS A 13 -18.70 2.32 -13.37
CA LYS A 13 -17.54 3.05 -12.85
C LYS A 13 -17.18 2.50 -11.47
N ASP A 14 -16.99 1.19 -11.35
CA ASP A 14 -16.36 0.67 -10.14
C ASP A 14 -14.88 1.10 -10.12
N LYS A 15 -14.64 2.31 -9.58
CA LYS A 15 -13.33 2.92 -9.40
C LYS A 15 -12.63 2.45 -8.11
N ARG A 16 -13.11 1.39 -7.46
CA ARG A 16 -12.69 1.05 -6.09
C ARG A 16 -11.26 0.54 -5.94
N ARG A 17 -10.56 -0.02 -6.96
CA ARG A 17 -9.31 -0.79 -6.68
C ARG A 17 -8.27 -0.83 -7.81
N LYS A 18 -7.58 0.29 -8.07
CA LYS A 18 -6.31 0.28 -8.84
C LYS A 18 -5.26 1.16 -8.17
N HIS A 19 -5.11 1.01 -6.86
CA HIS A 19 -3.98 1.59 -6.16
C HIS A 19 -2.81 0.62 -6.30
N ARG A 20 -1.68 1.08 -6.83
CA ARG A 20 -0.43 0.30 -6.77
C ARG A 20 -0.07 0.22 -5.30
N HIS A 21 0.03 -0.99 -4.76
CA HIS A 21 0.44 -1.16 -3.38
C HIS A 21 1.98 -1.27 -3.34
N TRP A 22 2.58 -0.75 -2.28
CA TRP A 22 4.02 -0.73 -2.08
C TRP A 22 4.31 -1.30 -0.71
N GLN A 23 4.79 -2.53 -0.66
CA GLN A 23 5.23 -3.17 0.57
C GLN A 23 6.64 -2.71 0.90
N VAL A 24 6.81 -2.15 2.10
CA VAL A 24 8.12 -1.93 2.71
C VAL A 24 8.40 -3.08 3.67
N THR A 25 9.52 -3.77 3.47
CA THR A 25 10.03 -4.79 4.39
C THR A 25 11.30 -4.28 5.05
N VAL A 26 11.28 -4.19 6.38
CA VAL A 26 12.40 -3.83 7.24
C VAL A 26 13.01 -5.12 7.79
N PHE A 27 14.33 -5.22 7.72
CA PHE A 27 15.11 -6.32 8.28
C PHE A 27 15.92 -5.75 9.44
N TYR A 28 15.72 -6.29 10.63
CA TYR A 28 16.44 -5.91 11.84
C TYR A 28 17.73 -6.72 11.99
N ASN A 29 18.62 -6.28 12.89
CA ASN A 29 19.91 -6.94 13.13
C ASN A 29 19.78 -8.30 13.83
N ASP A 30 18.69 -8.50 14.58
CA ASP A 30 18.33 -9.76 15.25
C ASP A 30 17.75 -10.83 14.29
N GLY A 31 17.53 -10.47 13.02
CA GLY A 31 16.94 -11.35 12.02
C GLY A 31 15.41 -11.26 11.91
N GLU A 32 14.76 -10.52 12.81
CA GLU A 32 13.33 -10.23 12.71
C GLU A 32 13.02 -9.33 11.51
N ARG A 33 11.77 -9.38 11.05
CA ARG A 33 11.32 -8.65 9.87
C ARG A 33 9.96 -8.03 10.11
N PHE A 34 9.82 -6.79 9.66
CA PHE A 34 8.56 -6.07 9.70
C PHE A 34 8.12 -5.68 8.29
N ALA A 35 6.84 -5.86 7.96
CA ALA A 35 6.28 -5.50 6.67
C ALA A 35 5.11 -4.53 6.83
N ARG A 36 5.08 -3.47 6.00
CA ARG A 36 3.97 -2.52 5.93
C ARG A 36 3.67 -2.11 4.50
N VAL A 37 2.39 -2.12 4.13
CA VAL A 37 1.93 -1.78 2.78
C VAL A 37 1.43 -0.34 2.74
N TYR A 38 1.85 0.39 1.70
CA TYR A 38 1.41 1.74 1.38
C TYR A 38 0.71 1.75 0.02
N ILE A 39 -0.22 2.68 -0.17
CA ILE A 39 -0.83 2.97 -1.46
C ILE A 39 0.00 3.98 -2.27
N ASP A 40 0.91 4.68 -1.58
CA ASP A 40 1.72 5.78 -2.09
C ASP A 40 3.20 5.40 -2.02
N ARG A 41 3.88 5.46 -3.18
CA ARG A 41 5.30 5.11 -3.32
C ARG A 41 6.21 6.05 -2.54
N ASP A 42 5.89 7.33 -2.49
CA ASP A 42 6.72 8.34 -1.84
C ASP A 42 6.66 8.20 -0.33
N LYS A 43 5.48 7.84 0.21
CA LYS A 43 5.34 7.47 1.63
C LYS A 43 6.16 6.24 1.97
N ALA A 44 6.12 5.20 1.12
CA ALA A 44 6.93 4.00 1.28
C ALA A 44 8.44 4.33 1.27
N GLN A 45 8.89 5.16 0.33
CA GLN A 45 10.29 5.59 0.24
C GLN A 45 10.76 6.39 1.46
N ARG A 46 9.96 7.37 1.90
CA ARG A 46 10.27 8.17 3.10
C ARG A 46 10.36 7.30 4.34
N PHE A 47 9.45 6.34 4.50
CA PHE A 47 9.49 5.41 5.62
C PHE A 47 10.75 4.53 5.56
N ALA A 48 11.03 3.89 4.43
CA ALA A 48 12.24 3.08 4.26
C ALA A 48 13.52 3.89 4.50
N GLY A 49 13.59 5.14 4.01
CA GLY A 49 14.71 6.04 4.23
C GLY A 49 14.94 6.38 5.71
N ARG A 50 13.85 6.57 6.48
CA ARG A 50 13.94 6.73 7.95
C ARG A 50 14.43 5.45 8.62
N GLN A 51 13.91 4.29 8.23
CA GLN A 51 14.30 3.01 8.83
C GLN A 51 15.77 2.69 8.59
N LYS A 52 16.31 2.97 7.40
CA LYS A 52 17.74 2.77 7.09
C LYS A 52 18.69 3.61 7.95
N ARG A 53 18.22 4.71 8.56
CA ARG A 53 19.03 5.54 9.48
C ARG A 53 19.04 5.00 10.91
N SER A 54 18.18 4.03 11.21
CA SER A 54 18.08 3.45 12.54
C SER A 54 19.20 2.43 12.79
N PRO A 55 19.89 2.47 13.94
CA PRO A 55 21.00 1.56 14.22
C PRO A 55 20.54 0.10 14.41
N VAL A 56 19.27 -0.12 14.73
CA VAL A 56 18.70 -1.48 14.92
C VAL A 56 18.28 -2.13 13.61
N VAL A 57 18.20 -1.35 12.52
CA VAL A 57 17.77 -1.83 11.21
C VAL A 57 18.99 -2.17 10.37
N ARG A 58 19.03 -3.41 9.87
CA ARG A 58 20.04 -3.87 8.93
C ARG A 58 19.79 -3.34 7.52
N SER A 59 18.54 -3.42 7.05
CA SER A 59 18.16 -2.94 5.72
C SER A 59 16.65 -2.73 5.59
N ALA A 60 16.24 -1.96 4.58
CA ALA A 60 14.84 -1.82 4.20
C ALA A 60 14.69 -1.96 2.68
N ARG A 61 13.71 -2.75 2.24
CA ARG A 61 13.38 -3.02 0.84
C ARG A 61 11.95 -2.55 0.55
N ILE A 62 11.71 -2.08 -0.67
CA ILE A 62 10.40 -1.67 -1.14
C ILE A 62 10.07 -2.48 -2.39
N LEU A 63 8.90 -3.11 -2.42
CA LEU A 63 8.39 -3.86 -3.55
C LEU A 63 6.99 -3.35 -3.89
N GLU A 64 6.70 -3.23 -5.18
CA GLU A 64 5.33 -3.06 -5.62
C GLU A 64 4.59 -4.40 -5.46
N VAL A 65 3.43 -4.36 -4.83
CA VAL A 65 2.56 -5.51 -4.62
C VAL A 65 1.18 -5.17 -5.20
N ASN A 66 0.49 -6.15 -5.75
CA ASN A 66 -0.77 -5.97 -6.49
C ASN A 66 -1.90 -6.72 -5.79
#